data_AF-A0A6D2L919-F1
#
_entry.id   AF-A0A6D2L919-F1
#
_cell.length_a   1.000
_cell.length_b   1.000
_cell.length_c   1.000
_cell.angle_alpha   90.00
_cell.angle_beta   90.00
_cell.angle_gamma   90.00
#
_symmetry.space_group_name_H-M   'P 1'
#
loop_
_entity.id
_entity.type
_entity.pdbx_description
1 polymer ?
#
loop_
_entity_poly.entity_id
_entity_poly.type
_entity_poly.pdbx_seq_one_letter_code
_entity_poly.pdbx_strand_id
1 'polypeptide(L)'
;MTAGTLTSEVAEAETIVIWDIEGCPIPDGLNPSMVSQNIKTALVNAGYHGAVSINAVADDTTSHVTADEFESAGVKLTLVPEGMKGKAHARARAMLLNVLMGWIFKHQESTNVMFISNFIRSFGVGSYASTRLNVLVSQPQIPSPELVCDVGDARSIWSWENLSAGGNPYEQSFLGVDTCHCCGVRITQEVLLRH
;
A
#
# COMPACT_ATOMS: atom_id res chain seq x y z
N MET A 1 -18.47 1.04 -20.70
CA MET A 1 -18.33 1.56 -19.32
C MET A 1 -16.85 1.51 -19.01
N THR A 2 -16.14 2.62 -19.18
CA THR A 2 -14.70 2.71 -18.95
C THR A 2 -14.47 2.87 -17.45
N ALA A 3 -13.63 2.00 -16.87
CA ALA A 3 -13.06 2.21 -15.55
C ALA A 3 -12.52 3.65 -15.47
N GLY A 4 -12.72 4.34 -14.36
CA GLY A 4 -12.18 5.70 -14.18
C GLY A 4 -10.67 5.66 -14.38
N THR A 5 -10.20 6.21 -15.49
CA THR A 5 -8.78 6.19 -15.86
C THR A 5 -7.99 7.03 -14.87
N LEU A 6 -6.86 6.50 -14.39
CA LEU A 6 -5.90 7.29 -13.61
C LEU A 6 -5.49 8.53 -14.40
N THR A 7 -5.24 9.65 -13.71
CA THR A 7 -4.65 10.82 -14.38
C THR A 7 -3.25 10.44 -14.87
N SER A 8 -2.78 11.07 -15.95
CA SER A 8 -1.41 10.83 -16.44
C SER A 8 -0.35 11.08 -15.37
N GLU A 9 -0.60 12.05 -14.48
CA GLU A 9 0.27 12.36 -13.34
C GLU A 9 0.36 11.19 -12.35
N VAL A 10 -0.77 10.56 -12.02
CA VAL A 10 -0.81 9.41 -11.10
C VAL A 10 -0.31 8.13 -11.78
N ALA A 11 -0.60 7.94 -13.05
CA ALA A 11 -0.17 6.76 -13.81
C ALA A 11 1.36 6.70 -13.94
N GLU A 12 2.00 7.83 -14.23
CA GLU A 12 3.46 7.90 -14.47
C GLU A 12 4.27 8.18 -13.19
N ALA A 13 3.62 8.57 -12.09
CA ALA A 13 4.28 8.83 -10.81
C ALA A 13 4.98 7.58 -10.25
N GLU A 14 6.16 7.80 -9.64
CA GLU A 14 6.85 6.76 -8.91
C GLU A 14 5.97 6.20 -7.79
N THR A 15 6.00 4.88 -7.64
CA THR A 15 5.29 4.15 -6.58
C THR A 15 6.26 3.67 -5.53
N ILE A 16 6.10 4.18 -4.31
CA ILE A 16 6.83 3.75 -3.13
C ILE A 16 5.99 2.71 -2.41
N VAL A 17 6.48 1.48 -2.34
CA VAL A 17 5.84 0.39 -1.61
C VAL A 17 6.49 0.27 -0.24
N ILE A 18 5.66 0.28 0.81
CA ILE A 18 6.06 0.06 2.19
C ILE A 18 5.38 -1.23 2.64
N TRP A 19 6.19 -2.26 2.88
CA TRP A 19 5.69 -3.60 3.12
C TRP A 19 6.11 -4.15 4.48
N ASP A 20 5.10 -4.34 5.33
CA ASP A 20 5.19 -5.00 6.64
C ASP A 20 5.16 -6.52 6.46
N ILE A 21 6.34 -7.17 6.52
CA ILE A 21 6.47 -8.62 6.30
C ILE A 21 5.78 -9.42 7.41
N GLU A 22 5.72 -8.90 8.64
CA GLU A 22 5.02 -9.58 9.75
C GLU A 22 3.52 -9.59 9.53
N GLY A 23 2.97 -8.46 9.06
CA GLY A 23 1.54 -8.33 8.79
C GLY A 23 1.10 -9.03 7.51
N CYS A 24 1.98 -9.03 6.50
CA CYS A 24 1.75 -9.60 5.18
C CYS A 24 2.96 -10.48 4.80
N PRO A 25 3.07 -11.70 5.35
CA PRO A 25 4.23 -12.55 5.09
C PRO A 25 4.26 -13.03 3.64
N ILE A 26 5.45 -13.46 3.20
CA ILE A 26 5.62 -14.13 1.91
C ILE A 26 4.73 -15.39 1.89
N PRO A 27 3.81 -15.53 0.93
CA PRO A 27 2.98 -16.72 0.80
C PRO A 27 3.81 -17.99 0.54
N ASP A 28 3.28 -19.13 0.95
CA ASP A 28 3.91 -20.43 0.72
C ASP A 28 4.25 -20.66 -0.77
N GLY A 29 5.46 -21.14 -1.03
CA GLY A 29 5.95 -21.41 -2.37
C GLY A 29 6.42 -20.18 -3.16
N LEU A 30 6.34 -18.98 -2.58
CA LEU A 30 6.93 -17.76 -3.13
C LEU A 30 8.24 -17.39 -2.40
N ASN A 31 9.02 -16.53 -3.04
CA ASN A 31 10.21 -15.90 -2.48
C ASN A 31 10.14 -14.36 -2.69
N PRO A 32 11.03 -13.56 -2.08
CA PRO A 32 10.99 -12.10 -2.18
C PRO A 32 11.03 -11.58 -3.62
N SER A 33 11.76 -12.26 -4.52
CA SER A 33 11.87 -11.88 -5.92
C SER A 33 10.54 -12.06 -6.66
N MET A 34 9.87 -13.20 -6.44
CA MET A 34 8.55 -13.48 -7.01
C MET A 34 7.50 -12.48 -6.50
N VAL A 35 7.49 -12.21 -5.19
CA VAL A 35 6.55 -11.24 -4.60
C VAL A 35 6.82 -9.83 -5.11
N SER A 36 8.08 -9.40 -5.19
CA SER A 36 8.49 -8.10 -5.77
C SER A 36 8.01 -7.95 -7.21
N GLN A 37 8.19 -8.99 -8.03
CA GLN A 37 7.70 -9.00 -9.41
C GLN A 37 6.17 -8.95 -9.48
N ASN A 38 5.48 -9.74 -8.65
CA ASN A 38 4.03 -9.78 -8.60
C ASN A 38 3.43 -8.42 -8.22
N ILE A 39 3.99 -7.73 -7.22
CA ILE A 39 3.58 -6.37 -6.86
C ILE A 39 3.73 -5.41 -8.04
N LYS A 40 4.88 -5.44 -8.73
CA LYS A 40 5.12 -4.60 -9.92
C LYS A 40 4.13 -4.90 -11.04
N THR A 41 3.87 -6.18 -11.31
CA THR A 41 2.88 -6.60 -12.32
C THR A 41 1.48 -6.15 -11.96
N ALA A 42 1.05 -6.29 -10.71
CA ALA A 42 -0.26 -5.84 -10.25
C ALA A 42 -0.43 -4.32 -10.40
N LEU A 43 0.60 -3.54 -10.06
CA LEU A 43 0.60 -2.08 -10.22
C LEU A 43 0.46 -1.67 -11.69
N VAL A 44 1.26 -2.27 -12.58
CA VAL A 44 1.19 -2.00 -14.03
C VAL A 44 -0.18 -2.36 -14.60
N ASN A 45 -0.74 -3.51 -14.21
CA ASN A 45 -2.06 -3.93 -14.66
C ASN A 45 -3.19 -3.03 -14.16
N ALA A 46 -3.01 -2.39 -13.00
CA ALA A 46 -3.92 -1.39 -12.45
C ALA A 46 -3.69 0.03 -13.02
N GLY A 47 -2.73 0.21 -13.94
CA GLY A 47 -2.46 1.48 -14.63
C GLY A 47 -1.37 2.35 -13.99
N TYR A 48 -0.63 1.83 -13.01
CA TYR A 48 0.53 2.51 -12.42
C TYR A 48 1.80 2.07 -13.16
N HIS A 49 2.30 2.93 -14.05
CA HIS A 49 3.40 2.66 -14.98
C HIS A 49 4.73 3.28 -14.56
N GLY A 50 4.71 4.18 -13.57
CA GLY A 50 5.92 4.77 -13.00
C GLY A 50 6.87 3.75 -12.37
N ALA A 51 8.07 4.21 -12.02
CA ALA A 51 9.06 3.38 -11.33
C ALA A 51 8.51 2.84 -10.00
N VAL A 52 8.99 1.68 -9.55
CA VAL A 52 8.53 1.06 -8.30
C VAL A 52 9.70 0.80 -7.36
N SER A 53 9.65 1.43 -6.19
CA SER A 53 10.64 1.32 -5.11
C SER A 53 10.03 0.56 -3.93
N ILE A 54 10.51 -0.66 -3.64
CA ILE A 54 9.93 -1.52 -2.59
C ILE A 54 10.80 -1.51 -1.34
N ASN A 55 10.19 -1.16 -0.20
CA ASN A 55 10.81 -1.08 1.10
C ASN A 55 10.20 -2.12 2.05
N ALA A 56 10.98 -3.18 2.22
CA ALA A 56 10.87 -4.31 3.13
C ALA A 56 10.95 -3.92 4.61
N VAL A 57 10.12 -4.50 5.46
CA VAL A 57 10.20 -4.33 6.91
C VAL A 57 10.07 -5.66 7.61
N ALA A 58 10.98 -5.96 8.53
CA ALA A 58 10.83 -7.08 9.45
C ALA A 58 11.31 -6.72 10.87
N ASP A 59 10.86 -7.51 11.86
CA ASP A 59 11.52 -7.56 13.15
C ASP A 59 12.88 -8.27 13.01
N ASP A 60 13.89 -7.82 13.74
CA ASP A 60 15.24 -8.42 13.80
C ASP A 60 15.26 -9.90 14.26
N THR A 61 14.11 -10.45 14.68
CA THR A 61 13.97 -11.86 15.11
C THR A 61 13.44 -12.81 14.06
N THR A 62 13.03 -12.37 12.87
CA THR A 62 12.63 -13.30 11.81
C THR A 62 13.86 -14.01 11.27
N SER A 63 14.19 -15.15 11.85
CA SER A 63 15.36 -15.99 11.54
C SER A 63 15.33 -16.59 10.12
N HIS A 64 14.32 -16.25 9.32
CA HIS A 64 14.07 -16.76 7.98
C HIS A 64 14.25 -15.70 6.88
N VAL A 65 14.47 -14.42 7.25
CA VAL A 65 14.61 -13.31 6.30
C VAL A 65 16.09 -12.93 6.24
N THR A 66 16.75 -13.22 5.12
CA THR A 66 18.12 -12.76 4.89
C THR A 66 18.11 -11.45 4.10
N ALA A 67 18.88 -10.46 4.54
CA ALA A 67 18.97 -9.18 3.85
C ALA A 67 19.39 -9.35 2.38
N ASP A 68 20.33 -10.27 2.13
CA ASP A 68 20.86 -10.58 0.79
C ASP A 68 19.78 -11.04 -0.20
N GLU A 69 18.81 -11.84 0.26
CA GLU A 69 17.72 -12.32 -0.61
C GLU A 69 16.78 -11.19 -1.01
N PHE A 70 16.47 -10.29 -0.07
CA PHE A 70 15.66 -9.11 -0.34
C PHE A 70 16.39 -8.10 -1.23
N GLU A 71 17.66 -7.84 -0.96
CA GLU A 71 18.49 -6.97 -1.80
C GLU A 71 18.59 -7.51 -3.23
N SER A 72 18.80 -8.81 -3.40
CA SER A 72 18.82 -9.48 -4.71
C SER A 72 17.48 -9.39 -5.45
N ALA A 73 16.37 -9.30 -4.71
CA ALA A 73 15.02 -9.06 -5.25
C ALA A 73 14.73 -7.59 -5.57
N GLY A 74 15.68 -6.69 -5.32
CA GLY A 74 15.50 -5.24 -5.43
C GLY A 74 14.56 -4.67 -4.37
N VAL A 75 14.48 -5.32 -3.21
CA VAL A 75 13.67 -4.90 -2.06
C VAL A 75 14.60 -4.43 -0.95
N LYS A 76 14.46 -3.18 -0.54
CA LYS A 76 15.27 -2.63 0.56
C LYS A 76 14.70 -3.08 1.90
N LEU A 77 15.37 -4.00 2.59
CA LEU A 77 14.96 -4.46 3.91
C LEU A 77 15.41 -3.50 5.03
N THR A 78 14.48 -3.13 5.91
CA THR A 78 14.75 -2.37 7.14
C THR A 78 14.36 -3.22 8.34
N LEU A 79 15.34 -3.52 9.20
CA LEU A 79 15.10 -4.27 10.43
C LEU A 79 14.71 -3.32 11.57
N VAL A 80 13.66 -3.68 12.30
CA VAL A 80 13.23 -2.94 13.49
C VAL A 80 14.06 -3.36 14.70
N PRO A 81 14.66 -2.41 15.46
CA PRO A 81 15.44 -2.71 16.66
C PRO A 81 14.63 -3.44 17.75
N GLU A 82 15.33 -4.28 18.51
CA GLU A 82 14.78 -5.16 19.54
C GLU A 82 13.90 -4.48 20.60
N GLY A 83 14.18 -3.23 20.98
CA GLY A 83 13.39 -2.46 21.94
C GLY A 83 12.00 -2.03 21.44
N MET A 84 11.68 -2.22 20.16
CA MET A 84 10.38 -1.90 19.55
C MET A 84 9.59 -3.14 19.10
N LYS A 85 10.08 -4.35 19.41
CA LYS A 85 9.43 -5.65 19.11
C LYS A 85 8.01 -5.74 19.69
N GLY A 86 7.13 -6.45 18.98
CA GLY A 86 5.75 -6.73 19.40
C GLY A 86 4.80 -5.53 19.37
N LYS A 87 5.27 -4.32 19.07
CA LYS A 87 4.45 -3.12 18.91
C LYS A 87 4.28 -2.83 17.43
N ALA A 88 3.36 -3.53 16.76
CA ALA A 88 3.02 -3.34 15.34
C ALA A 88 2.89 -1.85 14.96
N HIS A 89 2.32 -1.02 15.83
CA HIS A 89 2.26 0.44 15.67
C HIS A 89 3.61 1.16 15.66
N ALA A 90 4.56 0.77 16.52
CA ALA A 90 5.87 1.43 16.58
C ALA A 90 6.68 1.16 15.31
N ARG A 91 6.49 -0.01 14.71
CA ARG A 91 7.11 -0.44 13.45
C ARG A 91 6.53 0.31 12.27
N ALA A 92 5.22 0.18 12.08
CA ALA A 92 4.44 0.93 11.10
C ALA A 92 4.79 2.42 11.12
N ARG A 93 4.89 3.01 12.32
CA ARG A 93 5.24 4.42 12.51
C ARG A 93 6.71 4.74 12.20
N ALA A 94 7.66 3.87 12.52
CA ALA A 94 9.08 4.07 12.18
C ALA A 94 9.31 4.03 10.66
N MET A 95 8.61 3.18 9.93
CA MET A 95 8.69 3.12 8.46
C MET A 95 8.03 4.30 7.78
N LEU A 96 6.84 4.65 8.24
CA LEU A 96 6.10 5.79 7.75
C LEU A 96 6.89 7.09 7.96
N LEU A 97 7.54 7.27 9.11
CA LEU A 97 8.31 8.49 9.38
C LEU A 97 9.67 8.50 8.71
N ASN A 98 10.40 7.39 8.59
CA ASN A 98 11.75 7.42 8.02
C ASN A 98 11.78 7.30 6.50
N VAL A 99 10.96 6.43 5.91
CA VAL A 99 11.00 6.15 4.45
C VAL A 99 10.15 7.17 3.71
N LEU A 100 8.89 7.34 4.10
CA LEU A 100 7.96 8.21 3.38
C LEU A 100 8.30 9.70 3.59
N MET A 101 8.57 10.15 4.82
CA MET A 101 8.96 11.55 5.03
C MET A 101 10.32 11.87 4.42
N GLY A 102 11.29 10.96 4.55
CA GLY A 102 12.60 11.11 3.90
C GLY A 102 12.49 11.28 2.38
N TRP A 103 11.50 10.64 1.77
CA TRP A 103 11.19 10.79 0.35
C TRP A 103 10.44 12.09 0.03
N ILE A 104 9.33 12.36 0.72
CA ILE A 104 8.50 13.56 0.50
C ILE A 104 9.31 14.84 0.70
N PHE A 105 10.24 14.87 1.65
CA PHE A 105 11.09 16.04 1.85
C PHE A 105 12.14 16.23 0.74
N LYS A 106 12.43 15.19 -0.06
CA LYS A 106 13.42 15.23 -1.15
C LYS A 106 12.79 15.40 -2.53
N HIS A 107 11.55 14.97 -2.71
CA HIS A 107 10.87 14.93 -4.01
C HIS A 107 9.62 15.82 -3.98
N GLN A 108 9.51 16.73 -4.97
CA GLN A 108 8.37 17.67 -5.07
C GLN A 108 7.26 17.20 -6.02
N GLU A 109 7.46 16.08 -6.70
CA GLU A 109 6.55 15.53 -7.73
C GLU A 109 5.45 14.66 -7.11
N SER A 110 4.36 14.47 -7.86
CA SER A 110 3.29 13.56 -7.46
C SER A 110 3.82 12.14 -7.32
N THR A 111 3.40 11.47 -6.25
CA THR A 111 3.94 10.17 -5.84
C THR A 111 2.80 9.23 -5.45
N ASN A 112 2.90 7.99 -5.89
CA ASN A 112 2.06 6.91 -5.41
C ASN A 112 2.70 6.29 -4.17
N VAL A 113 1.92 6.06 -3.12
CA VAL A 113 2.41 5.44 -1.88
C VAL A 113 1.54 4.24 -1.58
N MET A 114 2.13 3.05 -1.57
CA MET A 114 1.43 1.80 -1.29
C MET A 114 1.78 1.27 0.09
N PHE A 115 0.77 1.09 0.93
CA PHE A 115 0.90 0.43 2.23
C PHE A 115 0.45 -1.02 2.14
N ILE A 116 1.35 -1.94 2.49
CA ILE A 116 1.07 -3.38 2.58
C ILE A 116 1.24 -3.78 4.05
N SER A 117 0.14 -3.94 4.78
CA SER A 117 0.17 -4.30 6.21
C SER A 117 -1.19 -4.84 6.67
N ASN A 118 -1.20 -5.64 7.73
CA ASN A 118 -2.43 -6.05 8.42
C ASN A 118 -2.99 -5.00 9.39
N PHE A 119 -2.35 -3.84 9.50
CA PHE A 119 -2.75 -2.77 10.40
C PHE A 119 -2.69 -1.38 9.74
N ILE A 120 -3.44 -1.20 8.65
CA ILE A 120 -3.38 0.03 7.83
C ILE A 120 -3.90 1.28 8.57
N ARG A 121 -4.84 1.15 9.51
CA ARG A 121 -5.40 2.31 10.21
C ARG A 121 -4.40 3.06 11.09
N SER A 122 -3.34 2.43 11.62
CA SER A 122 -2.34 3.17 12.41
C SER A 122 -1.60 4.22 11.59
N PHE A 123 -1.57 4.04 10.26
CA PHE A 123 -0.80 4.90 9.39
C PHE A 123 -1.50 6.24 9.14
N GLY A 124 -2.72 6.47 9.64
CA GLY A 124 -3.42 7.75 9.43
C GLY A 124 -3.52 8.11 7.95
N VAL A 125 -3.77 7.10 7.10
CA VAL A 125 -3.62 7.17 5.63
C VAL A 125 -4.34 8.38 5.02
N GLY A 126 -5.56 8.68 5.49
CA GLY A 126 -6.32 9.85 5.03
C GLY A 126 -5.68 11.21 5.34
N SER A 127 -4.76 11.30 6.32
CA SER A 127 -4.00 12.52 6.59
C SER A 127 -2.90 12.81 5.56
N TYR A 128 -2.51 11.79 4.78
CA TYR A 128 -1.51 11.91 3.71
C TYR A 128 -2.15 12.11 2.34
N ALA A 129 -3.45 11.82 2.20
CA ALA A 129 -4.22 12.10 1.00
C ALA A 129 -4.26 13.63 0.78
N SER A 130 -3.34 14.10 -0.07
CA SER A 130 -3.21 15.48 -0.52
C SER A 130 -3.07 15.46 -2.04
N THR A 131 -3.15 16.61 -2.71
CA THR A 131 -3.10 16.69 -4.17
C THR A 131 -1.84 16.09 -4.82
N ARG A 132 -0.81 15.76 -4.02
CA ARG A 132 0.48 15.20 -4.48
C ARG A 132 0.68 13.72 -4.15
N LEU A 133 -0.14 13.15 -3.26
CA LEU A 133 0.03 11.77 -2.82
C LEU A 133 -1.22 10.97 -3.14
N ASN A 134 -1.06 10.00 -4.04
CA ASN A 134 -2.08 9.01 -4.28
C ASN A 134 -1.78 7.77 -3.44
N VAL A 135 -2.73 7.34 -2.62
CA VAL A 135 -2.51 6.26 -1.66
C VAL A 135 -3.11 4.93 -2.12
N LEU A 136 -2.29 3.90 -2.15
CA LEU A 136 -2.67 2.53 -2.44
C LEU A 136 -2.57 1.70 -1.17
N VAL A 137 -3.42 0.68 -1.04
CA VAL A 137 -3.43 -0.15 0.16
C VAL A 137 -3.60 -1.63 -0.17
N SER A 138 -2.95 -2.49 0.62
CA SER A 138 -3.14 -3.93 0.59
C SER A 138 -3.06 -4.53 1.98
N GLN A 139 -4.04 -5.35 2.32
CA GLN A 139 -4.13 -6.01 3.62
C GLN A 139 -4.69 -7.43 3.46
N PRO A 140 -4.40 -8.35 4.39
CA PRO A 140 -4.95 -9.70 4.33
C PRO A 140 -6.44 -9.75 4.70
N GLN A 141 -6.96 -8.75 5.44
CA GLN A 141 -8.39 -8.67 5.78
C GLN A 141 -9.21 -8.01 4.68
N ILE A 142 -10.49 -8.37 4.63
CA ILE A 142 -11.49 -7.62 3.85
C ILE A 142 -11.50 -6.16 4.34
N PRO A 143 -11.47 -5.16 3.43
CA PRO A 143 -11.46 -3.75 3.82
C PRO A 143 -12.72 -3.40 4.60
N SER A 144 -12.52 -2.72 5.73
CA SER A 144 -13.62 -2.17 6.53
C SER A 144 -14.17 -0.89 5.89
N PRO A 145 -15.46 -0.57 6.10
CA PRO A 145 -16.04 0.68 5.63
C PRO A 145 -15.25 1.94 5.92
N GLU A 146 -14.67 2.05 7.11
CA GLU A 146 -13.93 3.25 7.46
C GLU A 146 -12.53 3.24 6.85
N LEU A 147 -11.92 2.08 6.54
CA LEU A 147 -10.70 2.05 5.72
C LEU A 147 -11.00 2.56 4.30
N VAL A 148 -12.10 2.12 3.69
CA VAL A 148 -12.53 2.61 2.38
C VAL A 148 -12.75 4.12 2.43
N CYS A 149 -13.36 4.62 3.50
CA CYS A 149 -13.53 6.06 3.73
C CYS A 149 -12.21 6.81 3.91
N ASP A 150 -11.27 6.26 4.67
CA ASP A 150 -9.98 6.90 4.99
C ASP A 150 -9.10 7.04 3.74
N VAL A 151 -9.19 6.07 2.81
CA VAL A 151 -8.41 6.08 1.56
C VAL A 151 -9.05 7.00 0.51
N GLY A 152 -10.35 7.29 0.63
CA GLY A 152 -11.04 8.32 -0.16
C GLY A 152 -11.01 8.05 -1.66
N ASP A 153 -10.59 9.04 -2.46
CA ASP A 153 -10.51 8.94 -3.92
C ASP A 153 -9.35 8.07 -4.43
N ALA A 154 -8.43 7.68 -3.55
CA ALA A 154 -7.32 6.81 -3.91
C ALA A 154 -7.85 5.37 -4.08
N ARG A 155 -7.98 4.94 -5.33
CA ARG A 155 -9.02 3.96 -5.69
C ARG A 155 -8.63 2.49 -5.70
N SER A 156 -7.40 2.16 -5.30
CA SER A 156 -6.90 0.79 -5.49
C SER A 156 -6.55 0.15 -4.14
N ILE A 157 -7.46 -0.73 -3.72
CA ILE A 157 -7.34 -1.56 -2.52
C ILE A 157 -7.19 -3.01 -2.97
N TRP A 158 -6.16 -3.70 -2.51
CA TRP A 158 -5.96 -5.13 -2.76
C TRP A 158 -6.21 -5.96 -1.51
N SER A 159 -6.60 -7.23 -1.70
CA SER A 159 -6.26 -8.26 -0.73
C SER A 159 -4.77 -8.60 -0.86
N TRP A 160 -4.10 -8.90 0.25
CA TRP A 160 -2.70 -9.33 0.22
C TRP A 160 -2.51 -10.57 -0.66
N GLU A 161 -3.45 -11.53 -0.56
CA GLU A 161 -3.47 -12.74 -1.38
C GLU A 161 -3.43 -12.42 -2.88
N ASN A 162 -4.32 -11.56 -3.37
CA ASN A 162 -4.34 -11.20 -4.80
C ASN A 162 -3.09 -10.44 -5.19
N LEU A 163 -2.68 -9.44 -4.41
CA LEU A 163 -1.51 -8.62 -4.74
C LEU A 163 -0.23 -9.46 -4.83
N SER A 164 -0.01 -10.33 -3.84
CA SER A 164 1.17 -11.19 -3.77
C SER A 164 1.25 -12.21 -4.90
N ALA A 165 0.13 -12.47 -5.58
CA ALA A 165 0.02 -13.30 -6.78
C ALA A 165 -0.03 -12.50 -8.10
N GLY A 166 0.11 -11.18 -8.06
CA GLY A 166 0.07 -10.32 -9.25
C GLY A 166 -1.34 -10.01 -9.76
N GLY A 167 -2.35 -10.25 -8.92
CA GLY A 167 -3.76 -10.07 -9.21
C GLY A 167 -4.27 -8.63 -9.10
N ASN A 168 -5.55 -8.48 -9.38
CA ASN A 168 -6.22 -7.17 -9.46
C ASN A 168 -6.66 -6.66 -8.08
N PRO A 169 -6.83 -5.33 -7.93
CA PRO A 169 -7.47 -4.76 -6.74
C PRO A 169 -8.95 -5.20 -6.66
N TYR A 170 -9.58 -4.98 -5.52
CA TYR A 170 -11.02 -5.11 -5.38
C TYR A 170 -11.73 -4.22 -6.42
N GLU A 171 -12.77 -4.76 -7.04
CA GLU A 171 -13.65 -3.95 -7.88
C GLU A 171 -14.31 -2.85 -7.04
N GLN A 172 -14.49 -1.66 -7.61
CA GLN A 172 -15.16 -0.56 -6.93
C GLN A 172 -16.59 -0.91 -6.48
N SER A 173 -17.25 -1.80 -7.23
CA SER A 173 -18.56 -2.38 -6.89
C SER A 173 -18.53 -3.17 -5.57
N PHE A 174 -17.45 -3.87 -5.30
CA PHE A 174 -17.24 -4.68 -4.09
C PHE A 174 -16.98 -3.81 -2.86
N LEU A 175 -16.36 -2.65 -3.05
CA LEU A 175 -16.09 -1.67 -1.99
C LEU A 175 -17.32 -0.80 -1.65
N GLY A 176 -18.48 -1.08 -2.26
CA GLY A 176 -19.73 -0.35 -2.05
C GLY A 176 -20.21 -0.45 -0.60
N VAL A 177 -19.97 0.62 0.16
CA VAL A 177 -20.50 0.80 1.51
C VAL A 177 -21.54 1.90 1.49
N ASP A 178 -22.79 1.61 1.84
CA ASP A 178 -23.87 2.60 1.73
C ASP A 178 -23.67 3.85 2.61
N THR A 179 -22.94 3.73 3.72
CA THR A 179 -22.60 4.85 4.64
C THR A 179 -21.39 4.52 5.53
N CYS A 180 -20.42 5.44 5.62
CA CYS A 180 -19.36 5.37 6.63
C CYS A 180 -19.85 5.86 8.00
N HIS A 181 -19.73 5.04 9.04
CA HIS A 181 -20.13 5.40 10.41
C HIS A 181 -19.25 6.48 11.06
N CYS A 182 -18.00 6.66 10.59
CA CYS A 182 -17.05 7.62 11.18
C CYS A 182 -17.37 9.08 10.80
N CYS A 183 -17.81 9.33 9.57
CA CYS A 183 -18.05 10.67 9.05
C CYS A 183 -19.51 10.91 8.62
N GLY A 184 -20.37 9.89 8.69
CA GLY A 184 -21.76 9.97 8.24
C GLY A 184 -21.93 10.17 6.72
N VAL A 185 -20.83 10.11 5.96
CA VAL A 185 -20.83 10.28 4.51
C VAL A 185 -21.43 9.02 3.88
N ARG A 186 -22.48 9.22 3.07
CA ARG A 186 -22.94 8.23 2.10
C ARG A 186 -21.83 8.03 1.08
N ILE A 187 -21.19 6.86 1.08
CA ILE A 187 -20.26 6.47 0.02
C ILE A 187 -21.13 5.94 -1.14
N THR A 188 -22.00 6.80 -1.67
CA THR A 188 -22.86 6.48 -2.79
C THR A 188 -22.10 6.68 -4.10
N GLN A 189 -22.45 5.91 -5.13
CA GLN A 189 -21.96 6.00 -6.52
C GLN A 189 -21.97 7.43 -7.14
N GLU A 190 -22.57 8.43 -6.49
CA GLU A 190 -22.77 9.79 -7.00
C GLU A 190 -21.54 10.72 -6.97
N VAL A 191 -20.41 10.35 -6.34
CA VAL A 191 -19.18 11.19 -6.35
C VAL A 191 -18.33 10.99 -7.62
N LEU A 192 -18.65 9.99 -8.45
CA LEU A 192 -17.93 9.70 -9.69
C LEU A 192 -18.40 10.46 -10.94
N LEU A 193 -19.43 11.31 -10.83
CA LEU A 193 -20.05 11.98 -12.00
C LEU A 193 -20.43 13.45 -11.77
N ARG A 194 -19.62 14.24 -11.06
CA ARG A 194 -19.83 15.70 -11.04
C ARG A 194 -18.55 16.49 -11.40
N HIS A 195 -18.55 16.88 -12.68
CA HIS A 195 -17.78 17.90 -13.39
C HIS A 195 -16.28 17.72 -13.55
#